data_AF-A0A835H8J7-F1
#
_entry.id   AF-A0A835H8J7-F1
#
_cell.length_a   1.000
_cell.length_b   1.000
_cell.length_c   1.000
_cell.angle_alpha   90.00
_cell.angle_beta   90.00
_cell.angle_gamma   90.00
#
_symmetry.space_group_name_H-M   'P 1'
#
loop_
_entity.id
_entity.type
_entity.pdbx_description
1 polymer ?
#
loop_
_entity_poly.entity_id
_entity_poly.type
_entity_poly.pdbx_seq_one_letter_code
_entity_poly.pdbx_strand_id
1 'polypeptide(L)'
;YVQPTHQCMLGHLRSRAFEHFKKGLENSFNKGEPFVVIDTAIQQTNWDPTKVREKLRRDIEAHATSKQLSEALIEPVESLLDVFGRDTWASIRRLLRCETESALPKFSTSLSGFELDQATYNGMVLDLRQFARSLVEKKAKEEAGKVLIRIHDNDSMPRVWTGKEDIRKITKDARATSLKILFVMAALRLEDKSDKIENVLFSSLMDGIVSVPGSQQSSVGISTYPLASNIWEEVSPKDVLITPVQCKFLWRHFKTETKYTMTQAISSQVCYFFRTIVLLFGCIEAISYHQRCNNVKERGHRTCC
;
A
#
# COMPACT_ATOMS: atom_id res chain seq x y z
N TYR A 1 -14.49 31.53 -2.49
CA TYR A 1 -13.31 31.95 -1.71
C TYR A 1 -13.80 32.45 -0.36
N VAL A 2 -13.76 31.61 0.68
CA VAL A 2 -14.07 32.06 2.06
C VAL A 2 -12.85 32.82 2.57
N GLN A 3 -13.07 34.05 3.05
CA GLN A 3 -11.99 34.96 3.43
C GLN A 3 -11.09 34.35 4.54
N PRO A 4 -9.76 34.30 4.34
CA PRO A 4 -8.79 33.79 5.33
C PRO A 4 -8.88 34.50 6.70
N THR A 5 -9.31 35.76 6.70
CA THR A 5 -9.52 36.58 7.89
C THR A 5 -10.63 36.07 8.80
N HIS A 6 -11.70 35.48 8.25
CA HIS A 6 -12.83 34.98 9.05
C HIS A 6 -12.47 33.67 9.79
N GLN A 7 -11.75 32.76 9.14
CA GLN A 7 -11.21 31.55 9.79
C GLN A 7 -10.10 31.89 10.80
N CYS A 8 -9.26 32.89 10.51
CA CYS A 8 -8.23 33.35 11.44
C CYS A 8 -8.84 33.97 12.71
N MET A 9 -9.90 34.78 12.59
CA MET A 9 -10.59 35.36 13.75
C MET A 9 -11.32 34.30 14.60
N LEU A 10 -11.97 33.32 13.96
CA LEU A 10 -12.60 32.20 14.67
C LEU A 10 -11.56 31.30 15.36
N GLY A 11 -10.41 31.08 14.72
CA GLY A 11 -9.27 30.39 15.33
C GLY A 11 -8.71 31.14 16.54
N HIS A 12 -8.57 32.47 16.44
CA HIS A 12 -8.11 33.31 17.54
C HIS A 12 -9.08 33.35 18.73
N LEU A 13 -10.38 33.43 18.47
CA LEU A 13 -11.38 33.42 19.54
C LEU A 13 -11.46 32.06 20.25
N ARG A 14 -11.40 30.96 19.49
CA ARG A 14 -11.36 29.60 20.07
C ARG A 14 -10.07 29.35 20.85
N SER A 15 -8.93 29.75 20.31
CA SER A 15 -7.62 29.61 20.98
C SER A 15 -7.55 30.46 22.24
N ARG A 16 -8.08 31.70 22.22
CA ARG A 16 -8.11 32.58 23.39
C ARG A 16 -9.03 32.06 24.50
N ALA A 17 -10.20 31.52 24.13
CA ALA A 17 -11.10 30.89 25.09
C ALA A 17 -10.48 29.63 25.71
N PHE A 18 -9.79 28.83 24.89
CA PHE A 18 -9.12 27.61 25.33
C PHE A 18 -7.91 27.89 26.23
N GLU A 19 -7.07 28.88 25.91
CA GLU A 19 -5.93 29.29 26.75
C GLU A 19 -6.38 29.91 28.08
N HIS A 20 -7.49 30.66 28.08
CA HIS A 20 -8.06 31.18 29.32
C HIS A 20 -8.61 30.05 30.21
N PHE A 21 -9.26 29.05 29.61
CA PHE A 21 -9.71 27.84 30.29
C PHE A 21 -8.52 27.05 30.87
N LYS A 22 -7.47 26.84 30.07
CA LYS A 22 -6.25 26.13 30.46
C LYS A 22 -5.54 26.81 31.63
N LYS A 23 -5.37 28.14 31.61
CA LYS A 23 -4.79 28.90 32.73
C LYS A 23 -5.65 28.85 33.99
N GLY A 24 -6.98 28.85 33.85
CA GLY A 24 -7.89 28.65 34.98
C GLY A 24 -7.70 27.28 35.62
N LEU A 25 -7.50 26.26 34.78
CA LEU A 25 -7.31 24.86 35.18
C LEU A 25 -5.94 24.62 35.83
N GLU A 26 -4.86 25.17 35.28
CA GLU A 26 -3.51 25.10 35.88
C GLU A 26 -3.44 25.83 37.24
N ASN A 27 -4.10 26.98 37.37
CA ASN A 27 -4.18 27.70 38.64
C ASN A 27 -4.98 26.94 39.71
N SER A 28 -6.02 26.19 39.34
CA SER A 28 -6.78 25.36 40.30
C SER A 28 -5.97 24.16 40.77
N PHE A 29 -5.17 23.55 39.89
CA PHE A 29 -4.28 22.44 40.26
C PHE A 29 -3.16 22.87 41.23
N ASN A 30 -2.58 24.05 41.03
CA ASN A 30 -1.50 24.56 41.89
C ASN A 30 -1.97 25.01 43.28
N LYS A 31 -3.27 25.26 43.46
CA LYS A 31 -3.85 25.74 44.73
C LYS A 31 -4.58 24.65 45.53
N GLY A 32 -4.72 23.45 44.98
CA GLY A 32 -5.28 22.29 45.70
C GLY A 32 -6.75 22.44 46.12
N GLU A 33 -7.51 23.32 45.46
CA GLU A 33 -8.94 23.51 45.75
C GLU A 33 -9.83 22.65 44.83
N PRO A 34 -10.94 22.09 45.36
CA PRO A 34 -11.89 21.33 44.58
C PRO A 34 -12.58 22.21 43.53
N PHE A 35 -12.80 21.64 42.35
CA PHE A 35 -13.31 22.30 41.16
C PHE A 35 -14.75 22.82 41.35
N VAL A 36 -14.89 24.05 41.85
CA VAL A 36 -16.17 24.79 41.82
C VAL A 36 -16.22 25.50 40.48
N VAL A 37 -16.93 24.91 39.51
CA VAL A 37 -17.19 25.53 38.21
C VAL A 37 -17.87 26.88 38.45
N ILE A 38 -17.24 27.89 37.87
CA ILE A 38 -17.57 29.31 37.91
C ILE A 38 -19.05 29.53 37.56
N ASP A 39 -19.85 29.77 38.58
CA ASP A 39 -21.28 30.11 38.49
C ASP A 39 -21.50 31.64 38.36
N THR A 40 -20.46 32.44 38.56
CA THR A 40 -20.60 33.89 38.77
C THR A 40 -20.25 34.77 37.57
N ALA A 41 -19.51 34.26 36.56
CA ALA A 41 -19.16 35.04 35.36
C ALA A 41 -20.19 34.95 34.23
N ILE A 42 -21.17 34.03 34.32
CA ILE A 42 -22.21 33.84 33.30
C ILE A 42 -23.43 34.73 33.56
N GLN A 43 -23.61 35.24 34.78
CA GLN A 43 -24.80 36.03 35.16
C GLN A 43 -24.92 37.42 34.49
N GLN A 44 -23.85 37.94 33.85
CA GLN A 44 -23.91 39.24 33.16
C GLN A 44 -24.27 39.18 31.67
N THR A 45 -24.51 37.98 31.14
CA THR A 45 -24.99 37.83 29.76
C THR A 45 -26.21 36.93 29.79
N ASN A 46 -27.23 37.26 28.99
CA ASN A 46 -28.48 36.50 28.84
C ASN A 46 -28.25 35.12 28.17
N TRP A 47 -27.25 34.39 28.66
CA TRP A 47 -26.74 33.17 28.10
C TRP A 47 -27.21 32.01 28.96
N ASP A 48 -27.97 31.10 28.38
CA ASP A 48 -28.42 29.88 29.05
C ASP A 48 -27.21 28.93 29.28
N PRO A 49 -26.74 28.75 30.52
CA PRO A 49 -25.54 27.96 30.84
C PRO A 49 -25.71 26.49 30.47
N THR A 50 -26.95 25.99 30.51
CA THR A 50 -27.28 24.60 30.15
C THR A 50 -27.09 24.37 28.66
N LYS A 51 -27.48 25.34 27.82
CA LYS A 51 -27.25 25.29 26.36
C LYS A 51 -25.76 25.33 26.00
N VAL A 52 -24.93 26.10 26.72
CA VAL A 52 -23.47 26.12 26.48
C VAL A 52 -22.85 24.77 26.76
N ARG A 53 -23.17 24.20 27.93
CA ARG A 53 -22.60 22.94 28.39
C ARG A 53 -23.01 21.79 27.46
N GLU A 54 -24.27 21.80 27.03
CA GLU A 54 -24.79 20.80 26.10
C GLU A 54 -24.18 20.95 24.70
N LYS A 55 -23.93 22.18 24.25
CA LYS A 55 -23.21 22.47 22.99
C LYS A 55 -21.78 21.94 23.02
N LEU A 56 -21.05 22.21 24.11
CA LEU A 56 -19.67 21.76 24.30
C LEU A 56 -19.57 20.22 24.35
N ARG A 57 -20.50 19.58 25.07
CA ARG A 57 -20.58 18.11 25.12
C ARG A 57 -20.76 17.52 23.72
N ARG A 58 -21.67 18.08 22.92
CA ARG A 58 -21.93 17.61 21.57
C ARG A 58 -20.78 17.87 20.60
N ASP A 59 -20.05 18.97 20.74
CA ASP A 59 -18.82 19.24 19.97
C ASP A 59 -17.72 18.19 20.30
N ILE A 60 -17.58 17.80 21.57
CA ILE A 60 -16.65 16.75 22.02
C ILE A 60 -17.07 15.38 21.46
N GLU A 61 -18.36 15.06 21.48
CA GLU A 61 -18.89 13.79 20.94
C GLU A 61 -18.77 13.70 19.41
N ALA A 62 -18.99 14.81 18.70
CA ALA A 62 -18.74 14.90 17.26
C ALA A 62 -17.24 14.72 16.92
N HIS A 63 -16.35 15.31 17.73
CA HIS A 63 -14.91 15.10 17.61
C HIS A 63 -14.46 13.68 17.98
N ALA A 64 -15.09 13.04 18.96
CA ALA A 64 -14.83 11.64 19.29
C ALA A 64 -15.25 10.72 18.15
N THR A 65 -16.36 11.03 17.46
CA THR A 65 -16.85 10.26 16.31
C THR A 65 -15.89 10.34 15.12
N SER A 66 -15.33 11.51 14.81
CA SER A 66 -14.34 11.65 13.73
C SER A 66 -13.01 10.96 14.04
N LYS A 67 -12.60 10.95 15.32
CA LYS A 67 -11.43 10.20 15.77
C LYS A 67 -11.64 8.68 15.65
N GLN A 68 -12.76 8.16 16.13
CA GLN A 68 -13.10 6.74 16.00
C GLN A 68 -13.15 6.30 14.54
N LEU A 69 -13.77 7.10 13.67
CA LEU A 69 -13.82 6.83 12.23
C LEU A 69 -12.41 6.80 11.61
N SER A 70 -11.50 7.65 12.08
CA SER A 70 -10.11 7.61 11.60
C SER A 70 -9.39 6.33 11.98
N GLU A 71 -9.54 5.89 13.22
CA GLU A 71 -8.91 4.65 13.72
C GLU A 71 -9.50 3.42 13.00
N ALA A 72 -10.84 3.37 12.84
CA ALA A 72 -11.54 2.29 12.15
C ALA A 72 -11.22 2.19 10.65
N LEU A 73 -10.75 3.26 10.02
CA LEU A 73 -10.38 3.26 8.60
C LEU A 73 -8.89 3.06 8.37
N ILE A 74 -8.01 3.74 9.12
CA ILE A 74 -6.58 3.82 8.78
C ILE A 74 -5.88 2.46 8.83
N GLU A 75 -6.02 1.74 9.94
CA GLU A 75 -5.33 0.45 10.14
C GLU A 75 -5.88 -0.65 9.21
N PRO A 76 -7.21 -0.82 9.05
CA PRO A 76 -7.71 -1.82 8.12
C PRO A 76 -7.40 -1.48 6.65
N VAL A 77 -7.35 -0.21 6.26
CA VAL A 77 -6.90 0.19 4.91
C VAL A 77 -5.44 -0.20 4.67
N GLU A 78 -4.56 0.01 5.66
CA GLU A 78 -3.16 -0.42 5.57
C GLU A 78 -3.07 -1.93 5.34
N SER A 79 -3.75 -2.72 6.17
CA SER A 79 -3.77 -4.17 6.08
C SER A 79 -4.30 -4.67 4.73
N LEU A 80 -5.37 -4.07 4.21
CA LEU A 80 -5.93 -4.44 2.90
C LEU A 80 -4.98 -4.12 1.73
N LEU A 81 -4.22 -3.02 1.85
CA LEU A 81 -3.22 -2.63 0.86
C LEU A 81 -1.99 -3.55 0.86
N ASP A 82 -1.71 -4.26 1.96
CA ASP A 82 -0.60 -5.22 2.06
C ASP A 82 -0.90 -6.60 1.44
N VAL A 83 -2.16 -6.91 1.14
CA VAL A 83 -2.53 -8.20 0.50
C VAL A 83 -2.29 -8.16 -1.02
N PHE A 84 -2.33 -6.97 -1.63
CA PHE A 84 -2.18 -6.74 -3.09
C PHE A 84 -3.09 -7.60 -3.98
N GLY A 85 -4.29 -7.92 -3.51
CA GLY A 85 -5.30 -8.66 -4.25
C GLY A 85 -5.97 -7.81 -5.33
N ARG A 86 -6.54 -8.46 -6.36
CA ARG A 86 -7.37 -7.76 -7.36
C ARG A 86 -8.62 -7.14 -6.75
N ASP A 87 -9.11 -7.71 -5.67
CA ASP A 87 -10.26 -7.27 -4.90
C ASP A 87 -9.90 -6.26 -3.79
N THR A 88 -8.63 -5.91 -3.59
CA THR A 88 -8.19 -4.97 -2.54
C THR A 88 -9.01 -3.67 -2.55
N TRP A 89 -9.17 -3.04 -3.70
CA TRP A 89 -9.94 -1.81 -3.82
C TRP A 89 -11.45 -2.01 -3.64
N ALA A 90 -12.00 -3.17 -4.01
CA ALA A 90 -13.40 -3.50 -3.72
C ALA A 90 -13.63 -3.66 -2.21
N SER A 91 -12.70 -4.31 -1.51
CA SER A 91 -12.69 -4.46 -0.05
C SER A 91 -12.56 -3.11 0.66
N ILE A 92 -11.67 -2.22 0.20
CA ILE A 92 -11.51 -0.86 0.74
C ILE A 92 -12.80 -0.04 0.54
N ARG A 93 -13.44 -0.12 -0.64
CA ARG A 93 -14.71 0.57 -0.89
C ARG A 93 -15.81 0.10 0.05
N ARG A 94 -15.90 -1.23 0.27
CA ARG A 94 -16.85 -1.81 1.21
C ARG A 94 -16.59 -1.31 2.64
N LEU A 95 -15.34 -1.34 3.09
CA LEU A 95 -14.93 -0.83 4.40
C LEU A 95 -15.30 0.65 4.56
N LEU A 96 -14.88 1.50 3.61
CA LEU A 96 -15.18 2.94 3.62
C LEU A 96 -16.69 3.20 3.75
N ARG A 97 -17.50 2.49 2.96
CA ARG A 97 -18.96 2.61 3.02
C ARG A 97 -19.49 2.18 4.39
N CYS A 98 -19.12 0.99 4.86
CA CYS A 98 -19.63 0.43 6.11
C CYS A 98 -19.27 1.28 7.34
N GLU A 99 -18.02 1.71 7.46
CA GLU A 99 -17.58 2.54 8.61
C GLU A 99 -18.17 3.95 8.57
N THR A 100 -18.33 4.52 7.37
CA THR A 100 -18.98 5.82 7.24
C THR A 100 -20.47 5.73 7.58
N GLU A 101 -21.16 4.69 7.09
CA GLU A 101 -22.58 4.45 7.38
C GLU A 101 -22.82 4.12 8.87
N SER A 102 -21.88 3.44 9.53
CA SER A 102 -21.97 3.14 10.96
C SER A 102 -21.73 4.38 11.84
N ALA A 103 -20.92 5.34 11.37
CA ALA A 103 -20.65 6.60 12.06
C ALA A 103 -21.79 7.64 11.92
N LEU A 104 -22.57 7.58 10.82
CA LEU A 104 -23.62 8.55 10.54
C LEU A 104 -24.72 8.66 11.62
N PRO A 105 -25.27 7.57 12.18
CA PRO A 105 -26.26 7.66 13.24
C PRO A 105 -25.74 8.38 14.49
N LYS A 106 -24.52 8.03 14.94
CA LYS A 106 -23.89 8.66 16.11
C LYS A 106 -23.67 10.15 15.86
N PHE A 107 -23.15 10.49 14.67
CA PHE A 107 -22.97 11.87 14.24
C PHE A 107 -24.31 12.64 14.20
N SER A 108 -25.36 12.03 13.65
CA SER A 108 -26.70 12.61 13.60
C SER A 108 -27.26 12.88 15.00
N THR A 109 -27.06 11.95 15.95
CA THR A 109 -27.47 12.15 17.35
C THR A 109 -26.70 13.29 18.00
N SER A 110 -25.40 13.41 17.78
CA SER A 110 -24.64 14.57 18.26
C SER A 110 -25.14 15.89 17.66
N LEU A 111 -25.62 15.87 16.42
CA LEU A 111 -26.12 17.08 15.73
C LEU A 111 -27.54 17.51 16.13
N SER A 112 -28.38 16.59 16.62
CA SER A 112 -29.82 16.88 16.84
C SER A 112 -30.10 17.98 17.87
N GLY A 113 -29.18 18.24 18.80
CA GLY A 113 -29.35 19.32 19.77
C GLY A 113 -29.03 20.73 19.24
N PHE A 114 -28.53 20.87 18.01
CA PHE A 114 -28.05 22.16 17.47
C PHE A 114 -29.11 22.94 16.69
N GLU A 115 -30.35 22.45 16.59
CA GLU A 115 -31.44 23.11 15.84
C GLU A 115 -31.00 23.53 14.42
N LEU A 116 -30.31 22.64 13.71
CA LEU A 116 -29.79 22.91 12.37
C LEU A 116 -30.89 22.82 11.31
N ASP A 117 -30.83 23.69 10.32
CA ASP A 117 -31.66 23.54 9.11
C ASP A 117 -31.18 22.32 8.28
N GLN A 118 -32.08 21.80 7.44
CA GLN A 118 -31.84 20.59 6.67
C GLN A 118 -30.65 20.72 5.70
N ALA A 119 -30.41 21.91 5.14
CA ALA A 119 -29.31 22.12 4.20
C ALA A 119 -27.96 22.09 4.93
N THR A 120 -27.87 22.75 6.09
CA THR A 120 -26.68 22.71 6.96
C THR A 120 -26.40 21.29 7.47
N TYR A 121 -27.43 20.58 7.92
CA TYR A 121 -27.29 19.18 8.34
C TYR A 121 -26.76 18.28 7.20
N ASN A 122 -27.36 18.37 6.01
CA ASN A 122 -26.93 17.60 4.84
C ASN A 122 -25.49 17.95 4.44
N GLY A 123 -25.09 19.23 4.54
CA GLY A 123 -23.73 19.69 4.31
C GLY A 123 -22.73 19.02 5.26
N MET A 124 -23.02 18.99 6.57
CA MET A 124 -22.15 18.34 7.57
C MET A 124 -22.03 16.83 7.36
N VAL A 125 -23.11 16.17 6.92
CA VAL A 125 -23.09 14.74 6.55
C VAL A 125 -22.20 14.50 5.33
N LEU A 126 -22.25 15.38 4.32
CA LEU A 126 -21.37 15.32 3.16
C LEU A 126 -19.91 15.55 3.56
N ASP A 127 -19.64 16.50 4.46
CA ASP A 127 -18.30 16.76 4.97
C ASP A 127 -17.72 15.55 5.72
N LEU A 128 -18.53 14.84 6.52
CA LEU A 128 -18.10 13.60 7.19
C LEU A 128 -17.72 12.52 6.17
N ARG A 129 -18.53 12.33 5.12
CA ARG A 129 -18.22 11.38 4.03
C ARG A 129 -16.94 11.77 3.30
N GLN A 130 -16.76 13.06 3.01
CA GLN A 130 -15.57 13.57 2.34
C GLN A 130 -14.32 13.43 3.22
N PHE A 131 -14.46 13.64 4.53
CA PHE A 131 -13.40 13.42 5.52
C PHE A 131 -12.98 11.93 5.53
N ALA A 132 -13.93 11.01 5.63
CA ALA A 132 -13.66 9.56 5.57
C ALA A 132 -12.91 9.18 4.29
N ARG A 133 -13.37 9.70 3.14
CA ARG A 133 -12.70 9.51 1.85
C ARG A 133 -11.26 10.03 1.88
N SER A 134 -11.06 11.25 2.37
CA SER A 134 -9.73 11.89 2.43
C SER A 134 -8.73 11.10 3.29
N LEU A 135 -9.20 10.42 4.34
CA LEU A 135 -8.35 9.57 5.18
C LEU A 135 -7.81 8.38 4.38
N VAL A 136 -8.70 7.70 3.64
CA VAL A 136 -8.32 6.59 2.75
C VAL A 136 -7.38 7.06 1.65
N GLU A 137 -7.65 8.21 1.03
CA GLU A 137 -6.79 8.81 0.01
C GLU A 137 -5.38 9.12 0.54
N LYS A 138 -5.30 9.73 1.72
CA LYS A 138 -4.02 10.06 2.36
C LYS A 138 -3.25 8.78 2.68
N LYS A 139 -3.91 7.79 3.29
CA LYS A 139 -3.27 6.53 3.65
C LYS A 139 -2.79 5.76 2.41
N ALA A 140 -3.59 5.70 1.35
CA ALA A 140 -3.19 5.09 0.09
C ALA A 140 -1.95 5.76 -0.52
N LYS A 141 -1.84 7.09 -0.46
CA LYS A 141 -0.65 7.83 -0.93
C LYS A 141 0.59 7.52 -0.09
N GLU A 142 0.43 7.46 1.23
CA GLU A 142 1.52 7.04 2.13
C GLU A 142 2.00 5.62 1.81
N GLU A 143 1.08 4.69 1.61
CA GLU A 143 1.42 3.29 1.30
C GLU A 143 2.01 3.11 -0.10
N ALA A 144 1.55 3.87 -1.10
CA ALA A 144 2.17 3.91 -2.42
C ALA A 144 3.62 4.43 -2.35
N GLY A 145 3.93 5.35 -1.44
CA GLY A 145 5.29 5.84 -1.21
C GLY A 145 6.26 4.77 -0.68
N LYS A 146 5.74 3.74 0.00
CA LYS A 146 6.53 2.62 0.55
C LYS A 146 6.60 1.41 -0.39
N VAL A 147 6.08 1.52 -1.61
CA VAL A 147 5.92 0.38 -2.54
C VAL A 147 7.23 -0.36 -2.83
N LEU A 148 8.36 0.35 -2.87
CA LEU A 148 9.65 -0.27 -3.16
C LEU A 148 10.08 -1.24 -2.07
N ILE A 149 9.87 -0.88 -0.81
CA ILE A 149 10.17 -1.72 0.35
C ILE A 149 9.31 -2.99 0.27
N ARG A 150 8.01 -2.84 -0.01
CA ARG A 150 7.06 -3.96 -0.13
C ARG A 150 7.36 -4.94 -1.27
N ILE A 151 7.92 -4.45 -2.38
CA ILE A 151 8.34 -5.31 -3.49
C ILE A 151 9.53 -6.20 -3.07
N HIS A 152 10.38 -5.74 -2.15
CA HIS A 152 11.54 -6.50 -1.67
C HIS A 152 11.24 -7.35 -0.44
N ASP A 153 10.37 -6.88 0.48
CA ASP A 153 10.19 -7.51 1.79
C ASP A 153 9.44 -8.84 1.78
N ASN A 154 8.72 -9.15 0.69
CA ASN A 154 7.97 -10.41 0.58
C ASN A 154 8.85 -11.68 0.50
N ASP A 155 10.18 -11.56 0.47
CA ASP A 155 11.09 -12.73 0.41
C ASP A 155 12.46 -12.45 1.10
N SER A 156 12.49 -11.63 2.15
CA SER A 156 13.71 -11.11 2.81
C SER A 156 14.67 -12.13 3.42
N MET A 157 14.36 -13.43 3.41
CA MET A 157 15.33 -14.46 3.78
C MET A 157 16.13 -14.92 2.56
N PRO A 158 17.47 -14.76 2.55
CA PRO A 158 18.29 -15.21 1.44
C PRO A 158 18.12 -16.72 1.25
N ARG A 159 17.40 -17.08 0.18
CA ARG A 159 17.11 -18.46 -0.16
C ARG A 159 18.39 -19.18 -0.57
N VAL A 160 18.67 -20.34 0.03
CA VAL A 160 19.78 -21.20 -0.38
C VAL A 160 19.37 -21.99 -1.62
N TRP A 161 20.11 -21.83 -2.73
CA TRP A 161 19.81 -22.50 -3.99
C TRP A 161 20.34 -23.94 -4.00
N THR A 162 19.45 -24.92 -4.20
CA THR A 162 19.82 -26.34 -4.19
C THR A 162 20.04 -26.93 -5.59
N GLY A 163 19.80 -26.13 -6.64
CA GLY A 163 20.04 -26.47 -8.04
C GLY A 163 18.93 -27.30 -8.70
N LYS A 164 17.89 -27.65 -7.94
CA LYS A 164 16.73 -28.42 -8.42
C LYS A 164 15.55 -27.54 -8.84
N GLU A 165 15.62 -26.26 -8.51
CA GLU A 165 14.53 -25.31 -8.71
C GLU A 165 14.42 -24.82 -10.16
N ASP A 166 13.19 -24.57 -10.63
CA ASP A 166 12.96 -23.87 -11.89
C ASP A 166 13.11 -22.36 -11.70
N ILE A 167 14.35 -21.89 -11.81
CA ILE A 167 14.72 -20.48 -11.64
C ILE A 167 13.93 -19.58 -12.59
N ARG A 168 13.62 -20.05 -13.80
CA ARG A 168 12.87 -19.27 -14.79
C ARG A 168 11.43 -19.07 -14.33
N LYS A 169 10.76 -20.14 -13.87
CA LYS A 169 9.41 -20.05 -13.33
C LYS A 169 9.36 -19.16 -12.08
N ILE A 170 10.27 -19.36 -11.12
CA ILE A 170 10.36 -18.53 -9.91
C ILE A 170 10.55 -17.06 -10.27
N THR A 171 11.46 -16.75 -11.19
CA THR A 171 11.69 -15.38 -11.67
C THR A 171 10.45 -14.78 -12.30
N LYS A 172 9.72 -15.56 -13.12
CA LYS A 172 8.50 -15.11 -13.78
C LYS A 172 7.40 -14.84 -12.76
N ASP A 173 7.25 -15.71 -11.77
CA ASP A 173 6.24 -15.58 -10.71
C ASP A 173 6.55 -14.36 -9.82
N ALA A 174 7.80 -14.18 -9.39
CA ALA A 174 8.22 -13.00 -8.63
C ALA A 174 7.94 -11.70 -9.40
N ARG A 175 8.29 -11.67 -10.70
CA ARG A 175 7.99 -10.55 -11.60
C ARG A 175 6.49 -10.27 -11.71
N ALA A 176 5.67 -11.30 -11.87
CA ALA A 176 4.22 -11.14 -11.95
C ALA A 176 3.64 -10.61 -10.62
N THR A 177 4.13 -11.08 -9.48
CA THR A 177 3.73 -10.57 -8.16
C THR A 177 4.10 -9.11 -7.98
N SER A 178 5.34 -8.71 -8.33
CA SER A 178 5.76 -7.31 -8.28
C SER A 178 4.90 -6.39 -9.16
N LEU A 179 4.45 -6.86 -10.32
CA LEU A 179 3.54 -6.09 -11.17
C LEU A 179 2.12 -5.99 -10.60
N LYS A 180 1.63 -7.02 -9.90
CA LYS A 180 0.35 -6.93 -9.16
C LYS A 180 0.42 -5.87 -8.07
N ILE A 181 1.54 -5.81 -7.33
CA ILE A 181 1.79 -4.75 -6.34
C ILE A 181 1.72 -3.38 -7.01
N LEU A 182 2.45 -3.19 -8.12
CA LEU A 182 2.42 -1.93 -8.87
C LEU A 182 1.02 -1.60 -9.41
N PHE A 183 0.26 -2.58 -9.90
CA PHE A 183 -1.11 -2.39 -10.37
C PHE A 183 -2.04 -1.87 -9.27
N VAL A 184 -1.99 -2.50 -8.09
CA VAL A 184 -2.81 -2.09 -6.93
C VAL A 184 -2.41 -0.68 -6.49
N MET A 185 -1.11 -0.37 -6.47
CA MET A 185 -0.58 0.91 -6.00
C MET A 185 -0.54 2.02 -7.05
N ALA A 186 -0.88 1.76 -8.31
CA ALA A 186 -0.80 2.76 -9.38
C ALA A 186 -1.90 3.82 -9.31
N ALA A 187 -3.10 3.41 -8.90
CA ALA A 187 -4.28 4.27 -8.91
C ALA A 187 -5.22 3.98 -7.73
N LEU A 188 -5.80 5.05 -7.22
CA LEU A 188 -6.86 5.07 -6.23
C LEU A 188 -8.19 4.70 -6.91
N ARG A 189 -8.79 3.58 -6.51
CA ARG A 189 -10.03 3.07 -7.10
C ARG A 189 -11.19 3.09 -6.11
N LEU A 190 -11.49 4.28 -5.60
CA LEU A 190 -12.65 4.48 -4.72
C LEU A 190 -13.95 4.59 -5.52
N GLU A 191 -13.88 4.95 -6.80
CA GLU A 191 -15.00 4.84 -7.73
C GLU A 191 -14.97 3.50 -8.45
N ASP A 192 -16.15 2.93 -8.77
CA ASP A 192 -16.28 1.68 -9.52
C ASP A 192 -15.99 1.87 -11.02
N LYS A 193 -14.85 2.47 -11.33
CA LYS A 193 -14.40 2.74 -12.70
C LYS A 193 -13.35 1.70 -13.07
N SER A 194 -13.54 1.08 -14.23
CA SER A 194 -12.53 0.21 -14.82
C SER A 194 -11.37 1.04 -15.36
N ASP A 195 -10.16 0.52 -15.23
CA ASP A 195 -8.96 1.02 -15.88
C ASP A 195 -8.21 -0.13 -16.58
N LYS A 196 -7.29 0.24 -17.47
CA LYS A 196 -6.45 -0.70 -18.22
C LYS A 196 -5.05 -0.87 -17.64
N ILE A 197 -4.79 -0.42 -16.42
CA ILE A 197 -3.42 -0.35 -15.86
C ILE A 197 -2.79 -1.74 -15.77
N GLU A 198 -3.52 -2.76 -15.32
CA GLU A 198 -2.98 -4.13 -15.22
C GLU A 198 -2.46 -4.59 -16.59
N ASN A 199 -3.30 -4.49 -17.62
CA ASN A 199 -2.96 -4.90 -18.98
C ASN A 199 -1.76 -4.12 -19.53
N VAL A 200 -1.70 -2.81 -19.32
CA VAL A 200 -0.58 -1.97 -19.75
C VAL A 200 0.71 -2.37 -19.03
N LEU A 201 0.70 -2.58 -17.72
CA LEU A 201 1.87 -2.98 -16.94
C LEU A 201 2.37 -4.35 -17.39
N PHE A 202 1.49 -5.35 -17.49
CA PHE A 202 1.88 -6.70 -17.88
C PHE A 202 2.42 -6.75 -19.31
N SER A 203 1.70 -6.20 -20.29
CA SER A 203 2.15 -6.18 -21.69
C SER A 203 3.45 -5.40 -21.90
N SER A 204 3.66 -4.30 -21.17
CA SER A 204 4.84 -3.44 -21.35
C SER A 204 6.08 -3.94 -20.59
N LEU A 205 5.90 -4.67 -19.48
CA LEU A 205 6.98 -4.96 -18.53
C LEU A 205 7.30 -6.46 -18.37
N MET A 206 6.33 -7.37 -18.52
CA MET A 206 6.58 -8.83 -18.43
C MET A 206 7.20 -9.39 -19.69
N ASP A 207 6.64 -9.03 -20.85
CA ASP A 207 7.08 -9.55 -22.14
C ASP A 207 8.42 -8.91 -22.47
N GLY A 208 9.47 -9.69 -22.24
CA GLY A 208 10.84 -9.25 -22.36
C GLY A 208 11.05 -8.61 -23.72
N ILE A 209 11.43 -7.33 -23.70
CA ILE A 209 12.43 -6.79 -24.61
C ILE A 209 13.69 -7.65 -24.43
N VAL A 210 13.65 -8.84 -25.04
CA VAL A 210 14.80 -9.50 -25.64
C VAL A 210 15.00 -8.74 -26.95
N SER A 211 15.44 -7.48 -26.86
CA SER A 211 16.06 -6.86 -28.01
C SER A 211 17.44 -7.44 -28.13
N VAL A 212 17.55 -8.51 -28.91
CA VAL A 212 18.69 -8.61 -29.84
C VAL A 212 18.74 -7.27 -30.59
N PRO A 213 19.90 -6.59 -30.70
CA PRO A 213 19.99 -5.37 -31.48
C PRO A 213 19.79 -5.75 -32.95
N GLY A 214 18.59 -5.52 -33.47
CA GLY A 214 18.25 -5.78 -34.87
C GLY A 214 16.96 -6.58 -35.04
N SER A 215 15.81 -5.96 -34.84
CA SER A 215 14.66 -6.19 -35.73
C SER A 215 13.72 -4.99 -35.64
N GLN A 216 13.86 -4.09 -36.60
CA GLN A 216 12.77 -3.22 -36.98
C GLN A 216 11.85 -4.06 -37.85
N GLN A 217 10.63 -4.31 -37.40
CA GLN A 217 9.52 -4.47 -38.32
C GLN A 217 8.30 -3.74 -37.76
N SER A 218 7.87 -2.77 -38.57
CA SER A 218 6.82 -1.80 -38.35
C SER A 218 5.44 -2.44 -38.29
N SER A 219 4.61 -1.98 -37.37
CA SER A 219 3.18 -1.80 -37.63
C SER A 219 2.75 -0.44 -37.11
N VAL A 220 2.32 0.39 -38.04
CA VAL A 220 1.81 1.75 -37.85
C VAL A 220 0.50 1.72 -37.09
N GLY A 221 0.44 2.53 -36.03
CA GLY A 221 -0.72 2.76 -35.17
C GLY A 221 -0.20 3.36 -33.87
N ILE A 222 -0.07 4.70 -33.84
CA ILE A 222 0.47 5.57 -32.78
C ILE A 222 0.65 4.85 -31.43
N SER A 223 1.74 4.10 -31.26
CA SER A 223 2.10 3.50 -29.98
C SER A 223 2.96 4.51 -29.23
N THR A 224 2.31 5.57 -28.75
CA THR A 224 2.88 6.41 -27.70
C THR A 224 3.27 5.45 -26.58
N TYR A 225 4.57 5.33 -26.28
CA TYR A 225 5.08 4.48 -25.21
C TYR A 225 4.21 4.66 -23.95
N PRO A 226 3.34 3.70 -23.59
CA PRO A 226 2.26 3.96 -22.64
C PRO A 226 2.80 4.28 -21.24
N LEU A 227 4.02 3.83 -20.94
CA LEU A 227 4.77 4.12 -19.72
C LEU A 227 5.70 5.35 -19.80
N ALA A 228 5.72 6.07 -20.93
CA ALA A 228 6.44 7.34 -21.06
C ALA A 228 5.57 8.56 -20.70
N SER A 229 4.25 8.37 -20.60
CA SER A 229 3.31 9.37 -20.12
C SER A 229 3.39 9.50 -18.59
N ASN A 230 3.13 10.71 -18.07
CA ASN A 230 2.90 10.94 -16.64
C ASN A 230 1.43 10.68 -16.22
N ILE A 231 0.55 10.41 -17.18
CA ILE A 231 -0.91 10.25 -16.99
C ILE A 231 -1.37 8.88 -17.48
N TRP A 232 -2.29 8.27 -16.74
CA TRP A 232 -3.01 7.06 -17.14
C TRP A 232 -4.27 7.43 -17.95
N GLU A 233 -4.52 6.75 -19.07
CA GLU A 233 -5.53 7.14 -20.09
C GLU A 233 -7.00 7.12 -19.60
N GLU A 234 -7.29 6.51 -18.44
CA GLU A 234 -8.64 6.36 -17.89
C GLU A 234 -8.72 6.70 -16.39
N VAL A 235 -7.65 7.28 -15.83
CA VAL A 235 -7.59 7.63 -14.40
C VAL A 235 -7.47 9.14 -14.25
N SER A 236 -8.35 9.71 -13.43
CA SER A 236 -8.30 11.12 -13.06
C SER A 236 -6.94 11.47 -12.42
N PRO A 237 -6.32 12.62 -12.72
CA PRO A 237 -5.06 13.03 -12.11
C PRO A 237 -5.08 13.04 -10.57
N LYS A 238 -6.25 13.24 -9.95
CA LYS A 238 -6.41 13.20 -8.48
C LYS A 238 -6.30 11.79 -7.90
N ASP A 239 -6.63 10.78 -8.70
CA ASP A 239 -6.67 9.38 -8.33
C ASP A 239 -5.36 8.65 -8.69
N VAL A 240 -4.39 9.33 -9.31
CA VAL A 240 -3.07 8.75 -9.58
C VAL A 240 -2.25 8.68 -8.30
N LEU A 241 -1.79 7.48 -7.94
CA LEU A 241 -0.90 7.23 -6.81
C LEU A 241 0.56 7.07 -7.28
N ILE A 242 0.76 6.31 -8.35
CA ILE A 242 2.06 6.12 -9.01
C ILE A 242 1.85 6.34 -10.51
N THR A 243 2.63 7.27 -11.07
CA THR A 243 2.57 7.59 -12.51
C THR A 243 3.15 6.44 -13.36
N PRO A 244 2.79 6.35 -14.66
CA PRO A 244 3.35 5.32 -15.53
C PRO A 244 4.89 5.35 -15.60
N VAL A 245 5.50 6.55 -15.63
CA VAL A 245 6.96 6.71 -15.59
C VAL A 245 7.56 6.19 -14.28
N GLN A 246 6.92 6.45 -13.14
CA GLN A 246 7.36 5.92 -11.85
C GLN A 246 7.23 4.39 -11.78
N CYS A 247 6.14 3.80 -12.29
CA CYS A 247 6.02 2.35 -12.40
C CYS A 247 7.18 1.75 -13.22
N LYS A 248 7.54 2.38 -14.34
CA LYS A 248 8.68 1.96 -15.18
C LYS A 248 10.01 2.09 -14.44
N PHE A 249 10.19 3.16 -13.65
CA PHE A 249 11.38 3.36 -12.83
C PHE A 249 11.49 2.30 -11.73
N LEU A 250 10.42 2.08 -10.96
CA LEU A 250 10.35 1.05 -9.91
C LEU A 250 10.62 -0.34 -10.47
N TRP A 251 10.05 -0.66 -11.64
CA TRP A 251 10.32 -1.93 -12.33
C TRP A 251 11.79 -2.11 -12.72
N ARG A 252 12.43 -1.06 -13.23
CA ARG A 252 13.86 -1.11 -13.56
C ARG A 252 14.70 -1.31 -12.30
N HIS A 253 14.37 -0.61 -11.22
CA HIS A 253 15.05 -0.75 -9.94
C HIS A 253 14.94 -2.19 -9.41
N PHE A 254 13.72 -2.74 -9.34
CA PHE A 254 13.48 -4.13 -8.97
C PHE A 254 14.31 -5.13 -9.80
N LYS A 255 14.38 -4.95 -11.12
CA LYS A 255 15.20 -5.82 -12.00
C LYS A 255 16.70 -5.70 -11.72
N THR A 256 17.19 -4.51 -11.39
CA THR A 256 18.61 -4.30 -11.08
C THR A 256 18.96 -4.98 -9.76
N GLU A 257 18.16 -4.77 -8.71
CA GLU A 257 18.39 -5.35 -7.38
C GLU A 257 18.32 -6.89 -7.41
N THR A 258 17.35 -7.45 -8.13
CA THR A 258 17.19 -8.90 -8.24
C THR A 258 18.21 -9.57 -9.16
N LYS A 259 18.97 -8.81 -9.97
CA LYS A 259 19.93 -9.34 -10.95
C LYS A 259 21.02 -10.18 -10.29
N TYR A 260 21.55 -9.72 -9.17
CA TYR A 260 22.62 -10.43 -8.45
C TYR A 260 22.11 -11.79 -7.95
N THR A 261 20.97 -11.80 -7.26
CA THR A 261 20.34 -13.03 -6.73
C THR A 261 20.00 -14.01 -7.85
N MET A 262 19.49 -13.53 -8.99
CA MET A 262 19.24 -14.38 -10.17
C MET A 262 20.52 -14.97 -10.74
N THR A 263 21.60 -14.19 -10.81
CA THR A 263 22.89 -14.68 -11.32
C THR A 263 23.46 -15.75 -10.39
N GLN A 264 23.38 -15.56 -9.08
CA GLN A 264 23.79 -16.56 -8.08
C GLN A 264 22.98 -17.85 -8.18
N ALA A 265 21.67 -17.74 -8.37
CA ALA A 265 20.78 -18.89 -8.57
C ALA A 265 21.22 -19.72 -9.80
N ILE A 266 21.43 -19.04 -10.94
CA ILE A 266 21.84 -19.68 -12.19
C ILE A 266 23.20 -20.36 -12.04
N SER A 267 24.18 -19.66 -11.46
CA SER A 267 25.51 -20.22 -11.19
C SER A 267 25.44 -21.46 -10.29
N SER A 268 24.56 -21.46 -9.28
CA SER A 268 24.35 -22.61 -8.41
C SER A 268 23.79 -23.80 -9.19
N GLN A 269 22.77 -23.60 -10.03
CA GLN A 269 22.20 -24.65 -10.87
C GLN A 269 23.23 -25.25 -11.85
N VAL A 270 24.04 -24.40 -12.49
CA VAL A 270 25.12 -24.83 -13.38
C VAL A 270 26.17 -25.65 -12.60
N CYS A 271 26.57 -25.19 -11.41
CA CYS A 271 27.52 -25.91 -10.55
C CYS A 271 27.00 -27.29 -10.13
N TYR A 272 25.73 -27.40 -9.72
CA TYR A 272 25.11 -28.69 -9.41
C TYR A 272 25.07 -29.63 -10.64
N PHE A 273 24.75 -29.10 -11.81
CA PHE A 273 24.73 -29.87 -13.06
C PHE A 273 26.13 -30.39 -13.40
N PHE A 274 27.15 -29.53 -13.37
CA PHE A 274 28.54 -29.94 -13.62
C PHE A 274 29.04 -30.95 -12.58
N ARG A 275 28.74 -30.77 -11.29
CA ARG A 275 29.13 -31.72 -10.25
C ARG A 275 28.50 -33.10 -10.48
N THR A 276 27.24 -33.14 -10.91
CA THR A 276 26.55 -34.40 -11.25
C THR A 276 27.19 -35.07 -12.45
N ILE A 277 27.51 -34.31 -13.51
CA ILE A 277 28.20 -34.82 -14.70
C ILE A 277 29.58 -35.38 -14.34
N VAL A 278 30.39 -34.65 -13.58
CA VAL A 278 31.74 -35.09 -13.17
C VAL A 278 31.66 -36.37 -12.35
N LEU A 279 30.70 -36.49 -11.42
CA LEU A 279 30.49 -37.72 -10.66
C LEU A 279 30.05 -38.89 -11.56
N LEU A 280 29.16 -38.65 -12.53
CA LEU A 280 28.73 -39.69 -13.48
C LEU A 280 29.88 -40.15 -14.38
N PHE A 281 30.69 -39.23 -14.90
CA PHE A 281 31.89 -39.58 -15.68
C PHE A 281 32.89 -40.38 -14.83
N GLY A 282 33.14 -39.97 -13.59
CA GLY A 282 33.99 -40.73 -12.67
C GLY A 282 33.47 -42.13 -12.36
N CYS A 283 32.15 -42.30 -12.22
CA CYS A 283 31.52 -43.62 -12.06
C CYS A 283 31.66 -44.49 -13.32
N ILE A 284 31.47 -43.92 -14.51
CA ILE A 284 31.61 -44.65 -15.79
C ILE A 284 33.06 -45.10 -16.00
N GLU A 285 34.04 -44.26 -15.69
CA GLU A 285 35.46 -44.63 -15.76
C GLU A 285 35.80 -45.73 -14.77
N ALA A 286 35.30 -45.66 -13.52
CA ALA A 286 35.52 -46.69 -12.52
C ALA A 286 34.91 -48.05 -12.92
N ILE A 287 33.69 -48.06 -13.48
CA ILE A 287 33.04 -49.27 -14.00
C ILE A 287 33.83 -49.84 -15.18
N SER A 288 34.27 -48.98 -16.11
CA SER A 288 35.05 -49.39 -17.28
C SER A 288 36.40 -49.99 -16.88
N TYR A 289 37.06 -49.39 -15.87
CA TYR A 289 38.31 -49.91 -15.29
C TYR A 289 38.09 -51.28 -14.65
N HIS A 290 37.03 -51.43 -13.83
CA HIS A 290 36.71 -52.69 -13.17
C HIS A 290 36.39 -53.81 -14.18
N GLN A 291 35.62 -53.52 -15.24
CA GLN A 291 35.35 -54.46 -16.33
C GLN A 291 36.64 -54.86 -17.07
N ARG A 292 37.55 -53.91 -17.29
CA ARG A 292 38.85 -54.18 -17.93
C ARG A 292 39.73 -55.09 -17.05
N CYS A 293 39.78 -54.85 -15.74
CA CYS A 293 40.51 -55.70 -14.79
C CYS A 293 39.93 -57.12 -14.73
N ASN A 294 38.61 -57.27 -14.73
CA ASN A 294 37.96 -58.60 -14.77
C ASN A 294 38.25 -59.36 -16.08
N ASN A 295 38.21 -58.68 -17.23
CA ASN A 295 38.54 -59.27 -18.52
C ASN A 295 40.01 -59.68 -18.66
N VAL A 296 40.92 -59.09 -17.88
CA VAL A 296 42.34 -59.50 -17.80
C VAL A 296 42.50 -60.74 -16.91
N LYS A 297 41.79 -60.80 -15.78
CA LYS A 297 41.76 -62.00 -14.90
C LYS A 297 41.19 -63.23 -15.62
N GLU A 298 40.11 -63.08 -16.39
CA GLU A 298 39.54 -64.18 -17.17
C GLU A 298 40.43 -64.67 -18.32
N ARG A 299 41.28 -63.79 -18.87
CA ARG A 299 42.26 -64.17 -19.90
C ARG A 299 43.48 -64.85 -19.30
N GLY A 300 43.97 -64.39 -18.15
CA GLY A 300 45.06 -65.05 -17.42
C GLY A 300 44.71 -66.47 -16.97
N HIS A 301 43.45 -66.74 -16.62
CA HIS A 301 42.99 -68.09 -16.30
C HIS A 301 42.89 -69.03 -17.51
N ARG A 302 42.69 -68.50 -18.73
CA ARG A 302 42.61 -69.32 -19.96
C ARG A 302 43.97 -69.69 -20.56
N THR A 303 45.07 -69.08 -20.10
CA THR A 303 46.44 -69.38 -20.57
C THR A 303 47.24 -70.32 -19.66
N CYS A 304 46.64 -70.84 -18.58
CA CYS A 304 47.29 -71.77 -17.64
C CYS A 304 46.56 -73.14 -17.53
N CYS A 305 45.84 -73.57 -18.58
CA CYS A 305 45.37 -74.95 -18.72
C CYS A 305 46.12 -75.65 -19.84
#